data_AF-A0AAJ1VWY8-F1
#
_entry.id   AF-A0AAJ1VWY8-F1
#
_cell.length_a   1.000
_cell.length_b   1.000
_cell.length_c   1.000
_cell.angle_alpha   90.00
_cell.angle_beta   90.00
_cell.angle_gamma   90.00
#
_symmetry.space_group_name_H-M   'P 1'
#
loop_
_entity.id
_entity.type
_entity.pdbx_description
1 polymer ?
#
loop_
_entity_poly.entity_id
_entity_poly.type
_entity_poly.pdbx_seq_one_letter_code
_entity_poly.pdbx_strand_id
1 'polypeptide(L)'
;MQMQRAASGFGLALLLVLSTVAAPASAQDVVQDPKQPSVDNPHMHIWGDSGLNNCWTHFDGNDSSGSASEGYGEEIFGQGQQVEVEFSCQMQENLK
;
A
#
# COMPACT_ATOMS: atom_id res chain seq x y z
N MET A 1 -36.56 39.64 -6.36
CA MET A 1 -35.26 39.24 -6.95
C MET A 1 -34.10 39.18 -5.93
N GLN A 2 -33.95 40.13 -5.00
CA GLN A 2 -32.85 40.09 -4.00
C GLN A 2 -32.92 38.92 -3.01
N MET A 3 -34.12 38.56 -2.52
CA MET A 3 -34.29 37.48 -1.52
C MET A 3 -33.91 36.09 -2.06
N GLN A 4 -34.12 35.86 -3.36
CA GLN A 4 -33.80 34.61 -4.05
C GLN A 4 -32.28 34.47 -4.28
N ARG A 5 -31.58 35.59 -4.56
CA ARG A 5 -30.11 35.62 -4.67
C ARG A 5 -29.41 35.38 -3.33
N ALA A 6 -29.95 35.94 -2.24
CA ALA A 6 -29.42 35.74 -0.89
C ALA A 6 -29.63 34.30 -0.39
N ALA A 7 -30.80 33.71 -0.65
CA ALA A 7 -31.10 32.32 -0.29
C ALA A 7 -30.18 31.34 -1.04
N SER A 8 -29.91 31.57 -2.33
CA SER A 8 -28.98 30.75 -3.11
C SER A 8 -27.52 30.88 -2.63
N GLY A 9 -27.07 32.08 -2.26
CA GLY A 9 -25.72 32.30 -1.72
C GLY A 9 -25.50 31.62 -0.38
N PHE A 10 -26.50 31.66 0.51
CA PHE A 10 -26.43 30.98 1.81
C PHE A 10 -26.43 29.45 1.66
N GLY A 11 -27.24 28.90 0.76
CA GLY A 11 -27.24 27.47 0.47
C GLY A 11 -25.90 26.97 -0.08
N LEU A 12 -25.27 27.75 -0.96
CA LEU A 12 -23.95 27.41 -1.51
C LEU A 12 -22.84 27.48 -0.46
N ALA A 13 -22.86 28.52 0.38
CA ALA A 13 -21.91 28.65 1.49
C ALA A 13 -22.05 27.52 2.50
N LEU A 14 -23.30 27.12 2.82
CA LEU A 14 -23.58 25.99 3.69
C LEU A 14 -23.06 24.68 3.07
N LEU A 15 -23.31 24.41 1.78
CA LEU A 15 -22.77 23.23 1.09
C LEU A 15 -21.23 23.20 1.09
N LEU A 16 -20.57 24.34 0.87
CA LEU A 16 -19.12 24.45 0.93
C LEU A 16 -18.58 24.16 2.35
N VAL A 17 -19.22 24.71 3.39
CA VAL A 17 -18.83 24.41 4.78
C VAL A 17 -19.03 22.94 5.11
N LEU A 18 -20.17 22.32 4.73
CA LEU A 18 -20.40 20.89 4.97
C LEU A 18 -19.45 19.97 4.19
N SER A 19 -18.96 20.39 3.02
CA SER A 19 -17.97 19.62 2.25
C SER A 19 -16.61 19.47 2.96
N THR A 20 -16.31 20.32 3.95
CA THR A 20 -15.05 20.23 4.72
C THR A 20 -15.13 19.29 5.93
N VAL A 21 -16.33 18.88 6.37
CA VAL A 21 -16.52 18.06 7.58
C VAL A 21 -16.52 16.55 7.30
N ALA A 22 -16.55 16.17 6.02
CA ALA A 22 -16.42 14.79 5.58
C ALA A 22 -15.23 14.65 4.63
N ALA A 23 -14.01 14.94 5.12
CA ALA A 23 -12.83 14.34 4.50
C ALA A 23 -12.98 12.80 4.62
N PRO A 24 -12.67 12.02 3.57
CA PRO A 24 -12.96 10.60 3.52
C PRO A 24 -11.96 9.82 4.40
N ALA A 25 -12.01 9.98 5.71
CA ALA A 25 -11.37 9.05 6.65
C ALA A 25 -12.05 7.66 6.60
N SER A 26 -13.31 7.62 6.17
CA SER A 26 -14.10 6.39 6.02
C SER A 26 -13.80 5.58 4.76
N ALA A 27 -13.02 6.10 3.80
CA ALA A 27 -12.57 5.29 2.66
C ALA A 27 -11.51 4.25 3.05
N GLN A 28 -10.92 4.38 4.24
CA GLN A 28 -9.91 3.48 4.78
C GLN A 28 -10.43 2.63 5.95
N ASP A 29 -11.67 2.88 6.40
CA ASP A 29 -12.33 2.14 7.49
C ASP A 29 -13.16 0.95 6.97
N VAL A 30 -13.15 0.73 5.65
CA VAL A 30 -13.72 -0.45 5.02
C VAL A 30 -12.68 -1.55 5.13
N VAL A 31 -12.89 -2.52 6.03
CA VAL A 31 -12.17 -3.81 6.17
C VAL A 31 -10.70 -3.69 5.76
N GLN A 32 -9.80 -3.55 6.73
CA GLN A 32 -8.35 -3.54 6.52
C GLN A 32 -7.95 -4.76 5.68
N ASP A 33 -7.92 -4.60 4.35
CA ASP A 33 -7.47 -5.62 3.42
C ASP A 33 -5.97 -5.71 3.66
N PRO A 34 -5.44 -6.83 4.15
CA PRO A 34 -4.02 -6.93 4.43
C PRO A 34 -3.17 -6.78 3.15
N LYS A 35 -3.78 -6.92 1.96
CA LYS A 35 -3.17 -6.62 0.65
C LYS A 35 -3.03 -5.13 0.35
N GLN A 36 -3.63 -4.25 1.14
CA GLN A 36 -3.63 -2.80 0.92
C GLN A 36 -2.93 -2.07 2.06
N PRO A 37 -2.21 -0.98 1.77
CA PRO A 37 -1.63 -0.15 2.81
C PRO A 37 -2.73 0.51 3.64
N SER A 38 -2.47 0.67 4.94
CA SER A 38 -3.35 1.41 5.83
C SER A 38 -2.60 2.46 6.66
N VAL A 39 -3.35 3.26 7.41
CA VAL A 39 -2.77 4.28 8.30
C VAL A 39 -1.90 3.63 9.38
N ASP A 40 -2.32 2.47 9.89
CA ASP A 40 -1.60 1.73 10.93
C ASP A 40 -0.54 0.78 10.33
N ASN A 41 -0.69 0.38 9.06
CA ASN A 41 0.24 -0.50 8.37
C ASN A 41 0.68 0.04 6.99
N PRO A 42 1.50 1.10 6.95
CA PRO A 42 1.83 1.80 5.71
C PRO A 42 3.03 1.21 4.96
N HIS A 43 3.71 0.21 5.53
CA HIS A 43 4.95 -0.35 4.99
C HIS A 43 4.70 -1.71 4.36
N MET A 44 5.01 -1.82 3.06
CA MET A 44 5.17 -3.12 2.42
C MET A 44 6.57 -3.62 2.75
N HIS A 45 6.70 -4.87 3.16
CA HIS A 45 8.01 -5.51 3.17
C HIS A 45 8.15 -6.48 2.00
N ILE A 46 9.36 -7.00 1.84
CA ILE A 46 9.72 -7.95 0.79
C ILE A 46 10.51 -9.06 1.46
N TRP A 47 10.14 -10.29 1.16
CA TRP A 47 10.74 -11.49 1.69
C TRP A 47 11.10 -12.40 0.53
N GLY A 48 12.08 -13.26 0.74
CA GLY A 48 12.53 -14.20 -0.26
C GLY A 48 13.54 -15.18 0.28
N ASP A 49 13.91 -16.14 -0.56
CA ASP A 49 14.97 -17.10 -0.26
C ASP A 49 16.37 -16.54 -0.53
N SER A 50 17.39 -17.22 0.00
CA SER A 50 18.79 -16.80 -0.10
C SER A 50 19.33 -16.85 -1.54
N GLY A 51 18.66 -17.59 -2.44
CA GLY A 51 19.07 -17.74 -3.83
C GLY A 51 18.32 -16.81 -4.78
N LEU A 52 17.51 -15.86 -4.27
CA LEU A 52 16.78 -14.88 -5.07
C LEU A 52 15.75 -15.49 -6.05
N ASN A 53 15.43 -16.79 -5.91
CA ASN A 53 14.56 -17.52 -6.85
C ASN A 53 13.07 -17.30 -6.56
N ASN A 54 12.72 -17.16 -5.29
CA ASN A 54 11.36 -16.90 -4.84
C ASN A 54 11.34 -15.65 -3.96
N CYS A 55 10.31 -14.83 -4.16
CA CYS A 55 10.02 -13.71 -3.29
C CYS A 55 8.53 -13.41 -3.23
N TRP A 56 8.10 -12.84 -2.11
CA TRP A 56 6.73 -12.43 -1.86
C TRP A 56 6.68 -11.11 -1.11
N THR A 57 5.51 -10.47 -1.17
CA THR A 57 5.23 -9.21 -0.47
C THR A 57 3.94 -9.27 0.30
N HIS A 58 3.89 -8.47 1.36
CA HIS A 58 2.74 -8.22 2.20
C HIS A 58 3.00 -6.96 3.06
N PHE A 59 1.95 -6.38 3.63
CA PHE A 59 2.08 -5.24 4.52
C PHE A 59 2.31 -5.66 5.97
N ASP A 60 1.95 -6.87 6.42
CA ASP A 60 2.25 -7.31 7.80
C ASP A 60 3.74 -7.67 7.98
N GLY A 61 4.42 -6.94 8.87
CA GLY A 61 5.81 -7.18 9.24
C GLY A 61 6.07 -8.42 10.11
N ASN A 62 5.03 -9.13 10.54
CA ASN A 62 5.14 -10.26 11.47
C ASN A 62 5.18 -11.65 10.79
N ASP A 63 4.98 -11.75 9.47
CA ASP A 63 5.07 -13.03 8.74
C ASP A 63 6.31 -13.11 7.84
N SER A 64 7.46 -13.40 8.45
CA SER A 64 8.72 -13.66 7.74
C SER A 64 8.99 -15.14 7.49
N SER A 65 7.97 -15.98 7.65
CA SER A 65 8.11 -17.44 7.59
C SER A 65 8.64 -17.88 6.23
N GLY A 66 9.73 -18.65 6.21
CA GLY A 66 10.32 -19.19 4.99
C GLY A 66 11.28 -18.24 4.25
N SER A 67 11.49 -17.02 4.75
CA SER A 67 12.53 -16.13 4.21
C SER A 67 13.93 -16.58 4.63
N ALA A 68 14.95 -16.13 3.90
CA ALA A 68 16.37 -16.34 4.19
C ALA A 68 16.72 -16.00 5.65
N SER A 69 17.42 -16.92 6.32
CA SER A 69 17.79 -16.75 7.74
C SER A 69 18.89 -15.72 7.94
N GLU A 70 19.66 -15.47 6.88
CA GLU A 70 20.76 -14.53 6.76
C GLU A 70 20.26 -13.09 6.57
N GLY A 71 18.98 -12.92 6.22
CA GLY A 71 18.36 -11.63 5.96
C GLY A 71 18.64 -11.05 4.57
N TYR A 72 19.33 -11.79 3.70
CA TYR A 72 19.59 -11.40 2.31
C TYR A 72 19.61 -12.61 1.38
N GLY A 73 19.39 -12.34 0.09
CA GLY A 73 19.69 -13.29 -0.98
C GLY A 73 20.87 -12.81 -1.82
N GLU A 74 21.60 -13.74 -2.40
CA GLU A 74 22.80 -13.47 -3.20
C GLU A 74 22.82 -14.36 -4.44
N GLU A 75 23.19 -13.76 -5.57
CA GLU A 75 23.50 -14.48 -6.80
C GLU A 75 24.83 -13.98 -7.36
N ILE A 76 25.71 -14.92 -7.73
CA ILE A 76 27.06 -14.63 -8.22
C ILE A 76 27.11 -14.91 -9.72
N PHE A 77 27.37 -13.86 -10.49
CA PHE A 77 27.54 -13.95 -11.95
C PHE A 77 29.02 -14.12 -12.34
N GLY A 78 29.27 -14.75 -13.48
CA GLY A 78 30.62 -14.93 -14.02
C GLY A 78 31.23 -13.64 -14.57
N GLN A 79 32.56 -13.56 -14.61
CA GLN A 79 33.26 -12.41 -15.18
C GLN A 79 32.98 -12.24 -16.68
N GLY A 80 32.77 -11.00 -17.13
CA GLY A 80 32.58 -10.66 -18.54
C GLY A 80 31.17 -10.91 -19.08
N GLN A 81 30.21 -11.28 -18.23
CA GLN A 81 28.81 -11.43 -18.62
C GLN A 81 28.06 -10.09 -18.54
N GLN A 82 27.22 -9.81 -19.54
CA GLN A 82 26.17 -8.81 -19.40
C GLN A 82 25.02 -9.45 -18.64
N VAL A 83 24.65 -8.86 -17.51
CA VAL A 83 23.62 -9.38 -16.62
C VAL A 83 22.47 -8.40 -16.60
N GLU A 84 21.27 -8.90 -16.87
CA GLU A 84 20.01 -8.20 -16.64
C GLU A 84 19.34 -8.87 -15.45
N VAL A 85 18.95 -8.07 -14.46
CA VAL A 85 18.36 -8.55 -13.22
C VAL A 85 16.92 -8.06 -13.16
N GLU A 86 15.98 -8.99 -13.26
CA GLU A 86 14.55 -8.72 -13.11
C GLU A 86 14.04 -9.44 -11.87
N PHE A 87 13.43 -8.68 -10.96
CA PHE A 87 12.78 -9.20 -9.76
C PHE A 87 11.28 -8.98 -9.83
N SER A 88 10.53 -10.07 -9.70
CA SER A 88 9.06 -10.05 -9.63
C SER A 88 8.60 -10.87 -8.44
N CYS A 89 8.06 -10.19 -7.44
CA CYS A 89 7.58 -10.81 -6.21
C CYS A 89 6.06 -10.83 -6.18
N GLN A 90 5.48 -11.98 -5.82
CA GLN A 90 4.03 -12.12 -5.75
C GLN A 90 3.51 -11.56 -4.43
N MET A 91 2.39 -10.84 -4.48
CA MET A 91 1.67 -10.53 -3.25
C MET A 91 1.08 -11.81 -2.68
N GLN A 92 1.34 -12.09 -1.40
CA GLN A 92 0.92 -13.34 -0.80
C GLN A 92 -0.62 -13.37 -0.64
N GLU A 93 -1.23 -14.51 -0.97
CA GLU A 93 -2.69 -14.68 -0.93
C GLU A 93 -3.19 -15.12 0.45
N ASN A 94 -2.37 -15.85 1.21
CA ASN A 94 -2.71 -16.37 2.54
C ASN A 94 -2.22 -15.42 3.63
N LEU A 95 -2.90 -14.30 3.77
CA LEU A 95 -2.61 -13.27 4.76
C LEU A 95 -3.35 -13.63 6.05
N LYS A 96 -2.64 -13.66 7.18
CA LYS A 96 -3.24 -13.95 8.49
C LYS A 96 -3.76 -12.69 9.15
#